data_AF-A0A2W6VS19-F1
#
_entry.id   AF-A0A2W6VS19-F1
#
_cell.length_a   1.000
_cell.length_b   1.000
_cell.length_c   1.000
_cell.angle_alpha   90.00
_cell.angle_beta   90.00
_cell.angle_gamma   90.00
#
_symmetry.space_group_name_H-M   'P 1'
#
loop_
_entity.id
_entity.type
_entity.pdbx_description
1 polymer ?
#
loop_
_entity_poly.entity_id
_entity_poly.type
_entity_poly.pdbx_seq_one_letter_code
_entity_poly.pdbx_strand_id
1 'polypeptide(L)'
;MNALMVGKSLGRALAVLAVVSLAACGTATVVKPSGGSSGSSASTTPRTSVAKPGQTAIVRRGDTLFGIARINNITPRDLAAWNGLSEPYTIYPGQALRLYPGGATASRPPAAGGSTTTTTRPVTQPTVVTPTPVNSGIGWRWPAEGALVGRFVAGEATKQGVDIAGSSGQAVRAAGPGVVVYSGAGLVGYGELIIIKHNDQWLSAYGHNR
;
A
#
# COMPACT_ATOMS: atom_id res chain seq x y z
N MET A 1 79.94 -50.14 42.45
CA MET A 1 80.65 -48.93 41.97
C MET A 1 79.63 -47.82 41.83
N ASN A 2 79.90 -46.71 42.50
CA ASN A 2 78.99 -45.61 42.83
C ASN A 2 78.75 -44.69 41.62
N ALA A 3 77.52 -44.29 41.34
CA ALA A 3 76.89 -43.01 41.72
C ALA A 3 77.08 -41.84 40.71
N LEU A 4 75.93 -41.33 40.28
CA LEU A 4 75.54 -39.91 40.07
C LEU A 4 76.50 -38.92 39.38
N MET A 5 76.08 -38.36 38.22
CA MET A 5 75.30 -37.10 38.08
C MET A 5 75.51 -36.42 36.70
N VAL A 6 74.37 -36.22 36.01
CA VAL A 6 73.88 -35.02 35.30
C VAL A 6 74.76 -34.32 34.23
N GLY A 7 74.19 -34.21 33.02
CA GLY A 7 74.67 -33.32 31.95
C GLY A 7 73.64 -33.10 30.83
N LYS A 8 72.61 -32.27 31.12
CA LYS A 8 71.84 -31.35 30.25
C LYS A 8 72.04 -31.47 28.72
N SER A 9 70.96 -31.71 27.97
CA SER A 9 70.40 -30.74 27.00
C SER A 9 69.34 -31.32 26.07
N LEU A 10 68.38 -30.44 25.77
CA LEU A 10 67.66 -30.31 24.49
C LEU A 10 66.68 -31.43 24.07
N GLY A 11 65.42 -31.15 24.38
CA GLY A 11 64.42 -31.06 23.31
C GLY A 11 63.30 -32.08 23.39
N ARG A 12 62.10 -31.59 23.03
CA ARG A 12 60.88 -32.35 22.73
C ARG A 12 60.19 -32.85 24.01
N ALA A 13 58.88 -32.76 24.18
CA ALA A 13 57.77 -32.35 23.35
C ALA A 13 56.54 -32.28 24.28
N LEU A 14 55.39 -31.94 23.69
CA LEU A 14 54.04 -32.15 24.23
C LEU A 14 53.59 -31.18 25.33
N ALA A 15 53.15 -30.00 24.88
CA ALA A 15 52.10 -29.24 25.55
C ALA A 15 50.78 -30.03 25.47
N VAL A 16 50.56 -30.88 26.46
CA VAL A 16 49.24 -31.46 26.79
C VAL A 16 48.75 -30.71 28.03
N LEU A 17 47.80 -29.79 27.87
CA LEU A 17 46.72 -29.52 28.84
C LEU A 17 45.88 -28.33 28.34
N ALA A 18 44.79 -28.60 27.60
CA ALA A 18 43.80 -27.56 27.29
C ALA A 18 42.45 -28.16 26.87
N VAL A 19 41.83 -29.01 27.68
CA VAL A 19 40.39 -29.29 27.54
C VAL A 19 39.84 -29.61 28.94
N VAL A 20 38.61 -29.13 29.19
CA VAL A 20 37.73 -29.37 30.35
C VAL A 20 37.75 -28.23 31.38
N SER A 21 36.92 -27.20 31.13
CA SER A 21 35.84 -26.78 32.04
C SER A 21 35.14 -25.51 31.52
N LEU A 22 33.87 -25.61 31.15
CA LEU A 22 32.76 -24.72 31.55
C LEU A 22 31.50 -25.04 30.72
N ALA A 23 30.67 -25.93 31.26
CA ALA A 23 29.24 -25.92 30.99
C ALA A 23 28.57 -25.11 32.10
N ALA A 24 27.94 -23.98 31.76
CA ALA A 24 26.98 -23.31 32.63
C ALA A 24 25.93 -22.61 31.76
N CYS A 25 24.67 -23.02 31.95
CA CYS A 25 23.48 -22.65 31.21
C CYS A 25 23.19 -21.14 31.19
N GLY A 26 22.77 -20.64 30.04
CA GLY A 26 22.07 -19.35 29.90
C GLY A 26 20.66 -19.58 29.34
N THR A 27 19.66 -19.73 30.20
CA THR A 27 18.24 -19.71 29.80
C THR A 27 17.68 -18.32 30.05
N ALA A 28 17.54 -17.51 29.01
CA ALA A 28 16.86 -16.22 29.07
C ALA A 28 15.35 -16.42 28.85
N THR A 29 14.56 -16.34 29.91
CA THR A 29 13.10 -16.27 29.79
C THR A 29 12.66 -14.81 29.73
N VAL A 30 12.09 -14.39 28.60
CA VAL A 30 11.45 -13.08 28.44
C VAL A 30 10.09 -13.13 29.12
N VAL A 31 9.93 -12.38 30.21
CA VAL A 31 8.63 -12.07 30.82
C VAL A 31 8.08 -10.81 30.14
N LYS A 32 6.96 -10.94 29.44
CA LYS A 32 6.20 -9.81 28.88
C LYS A 32 5.17 -9.38 29.92
N PRO A 33 5.16 -8.12 30.39
CA PRO A 33 4.08 -7.64 31.24
C PRO A 33 2.77 -7.65 30.45
N SER A 34 1.80 -8.40 30.96
CA SER A 34 0.41 -8.40 30.51
C SER A 34 -0.22 -7.05 30.82
N GLY A 35 -0.51 -6.27 29.76
CA GLY A 35 -1.27 -5.03 29.84
C GLY A 35 -2.03 -4.79 28.53
N GLY A 36 -3.36 -4.76 28.62
CA GLY A 36 -4.23 -4.09 27.65
C GLY A 36 -5.17 -4.96 26.82
N SER A 37 -6.11 -5.64 27.47
CA SER A 37 -7.32 -6.13 26.79
C SER A 37 -8.27 -4.97 26.48
N SER A 38 -8.46 -4.73 25.18
CA SER A 38 -9.75 -4.50 24.49
C SER A 38 -10.77 -3.53 25.12
N GLY A 39 -10.90 -2.36 24.48
CA GLY A 39 -12.11 -1.54 24.47
C GLY A 39 -12.34 -0.98 23.06
N SER A 40 -13.12 -1.70 22.25
CA SER A 40 -13.52 -1.28 20.90
C SER A 40 -14.48 -0.10 20.96
N SER A 41 -14.01 1.11 20.69
CA SER A 41 -14.88 2.25 20.35
C SER A 41 -15.30 2.16 18.89
N ALA A 42 -16.50 1.64 18.66
CA ALA A 42 -17.17 1.70 17.36
C ALA A 42 -17.46 3.16 16.98
N SER A 43 -16.82 3.65 15.92
CA SER A 43 -17.14 4.94 15.30
C SER A 43 -18.30 4.77 14.31
N THR A 44 -19.52 4.98 14.80
CA THR A 44 -20.74 5.09 14.00
C THR A 44 -20.60 6.22 12.98
N THR A 45 -20.56 5.88 11.69
CA THR A 45 -20.77 6.85 10.61
C THR A 45 -22.28 6.93 10.30
N PRO A 46 -22.90 8.12 10.20
CA PRO A 46 -24.33 8.24 9.89
C PRO A 46 -24.64 7.79 8.45
N ARG A 47 -25.81 7.17 8.25
CA ARG A 47 -26.21 6.52 6.97
C ARG A 47 -27.07 7.35 6.02
N THR A 48 -27.47 8.58 6.36
CA THR A 48 -28.34 9.41 5.50
C THR A 48 -28.12 10.90 5.74
N SER A 49 -27.92 11.68 4.67
CA SER A 49 -27.77 13.14 4.70
C SER A 49 -29.10 13.86 4.89
N VAL A 50 -29.16 14.85 5.78
CA VAL A 50 -30.31 15.75 5.96
C VAL A 50 -30.07 17.02 5.15
N ALA A 51 -30.90 17.28 4.14
CA ALA A 51 -30.71 18.39 3.21
C ALA A 51 -31.13 19.74 3.79
N LYS A 52 -30.31 20.79 3.62
CA LYS A 52 -30.67 22.19 3.86
C LYS A 52 -30.43 23.02 2.59
N PRO A 53 -31.48 23.41 1.85
CA PRO A 53 -31.34 23.94 0.49
C PRO A 53 -30.62 25.30 0.43
N GLY A 54 -29.85 25.51 -0.65
CA GLY A 54 -29.33 26.82 -1.06
C GLY A 54 -27.92 27.17 -0.59
N GLN A 55 -27.27 26.33 0.24
CA GLN A 55 -25.91 26.62 0.69
C GLN A 55 -24.87 26.28 -0.37
N THR A 56 -24.03 27.27 -0.67
CA THR A 56 -22.83 27.15 -1.50
C THR A 56 -21.62 27.43 -0.62
N ALA A 57 -20.60 26.58 -0.66
CA ALA A 57 -19.34 26.79 0.07
C ALA A 57 -18.25 27.26 -0.87
N ILE A 58 -17.53 28.32 -0.50
CA ILE A 58 -16.30 28.71 -1.18
C ILE A 58 -15.15 27.92 -0.58
N VAL A 59 -14.44 27.19 -1.42
CA VAL A 59 -13.26 26.40 -1.06
C VAL A 59 -12.16 27.34 -0.62
N ARG A 60 -11.68 27.19 0.60
CA ARG A 60 -10.52 27.94 1.09
C ARG A 60 -9.24 27.15 0.85
N ARG A 61 -8.10 27.83 0.95
CA ARG A 61 -6.79 27.16 0.88
C ARG A 61 -6.69 26.16 2.03
N GLY A 62 -6.58 24.87 1.69
CA GLY A 62 -6.55 23.77 2.66
C GLY A 62 -7.88 23.03 2.81
N ASP A 63 -8.98 23.52 2.23
CA ASP A 63 -10.23 22.79 2.18
C ASP A 63 -10.14 21.64 1.16
N THR A 64 -10.78 20.53 1.50
CA THR A 64 -10.92 19.37 0.62
C THR A 64 -12.39 19.08 0.41
N LEU A 65 -12.72 18.48 -0.73
CA LEU A 65 -14.10 18.12 -1.05
C LEU A 65 -14.66 17.18 0.04
N PHE A 66 -13.82 16.28 0.55
CA PHE A 66 -14.13 15.40 1.68
C PHE A 66 -14.36 16.14 2.99
N GLY A 67 -13.54 17.14 3.32
CA GLY A 67 -13.68 17.95 4.53
C GLY A 67 -14.97 18.78 4.51
N ILE A 68 -15.22 19.46 3.40
CA ILE A 68 -16.45 20.23 3.18
C ILE A 68 -17.66 19.30 3.24
N ALA A 69 -17.59 18.12 2.61
CA ALA A 69 -18.67 17.15 2.62
C ALA A 69 -18.97 16.64 4.05
N ARG A 70 -17.92 16.30 4.82
CA ARG A 70 -18.04 15.82 6.20
C ARG A 70 -18.65 16.87 7.13
N ILE A 71 -18.20 18.12 7.04
CA ILE A 71 -18.74 19.23 7.86
C ILE A 71 -20.21 19.46 7.55
N ASN A 72 -20.61 19.29 6.29
CA ASN A 72 -21.98 19.47 5.84
C ASN A 72 -22.82 18.19 5.85
N ASN A 73 -22.31 17.09 6.42
CA ASN A 73 -22.99 15.78 6.48
C ASN A 73 -23.50 15.28 5.12
N ILE A 74 -22.84 15.66 4.02
CA ILE A 74 -23.12 15.20 2.66
C ILE A 74 -22.05 14.21 2.23
N THR A 75 -22.38 13.27 1.35
CA THR A 75 -21.34 12.36 0.86
C THR A 75 -20.45 13.11 -0.14
N PRO A 76 -19.12 12.86 -0.13
CA PRO A 76 -18.21 13.43 -1.11
C PRO A 76 -18.63 13.11 -2.55
N ARG A 77 -19.17 11.90 -2.77
CA ARG A 77 -19.65 11.46 -4.08
C ARG A 77 -20.84 12.28 -4.56
N ASP A 78 -21.82 12.52 -3.70
CA ASP A 78 -23.00 13.30 -4.06
C ASP A 78 -22.64 14.77 -4.25
N LEU A 79 -21.78 15.32 -3.38
CA LEU A 79 -21.23 16.66 -3.55
C LEU A 79 -20.47 16.79 -4.88
N ALA A 80 -19.67 15.80 -5.24
CA ALA A 80 -18.96 15.76 -6.52
C ALA A 80 -19.94 15.67 -7.70
N ALA A 81 -20.93 14.78 -7.64
CA ALA A 81 -21.94 14.61 -8.68
C ALA A 81 -22.76 15.90 -8.91
N TRP A 82 -23.16 16.59 -7.83
CA TRP A 82 -23.89 17.86 -7.91
C TRP A 82 -23.06 19.02 -8.46
N ASN A 83 -21.73 18.91 -8.43
CA ASN A 83 -20.80 19.90 -8.96
C ASN A 83 -20.09 19.44 -10.26
N GLY A 84 -20.53 18.32 -10.85
CA GLY A 84 -19.94 17.78 -12.08
C GLY A 84 -18.47 17.36 -11.94
N LEU A 85 -18.01 17.09 -10.72
CA LEU A 85 -16.63 16.73 -10.44
C LEU A 85 -16.43 15.24 -10.69
N SER A 86 -15.56 14.93 -11.65
CA SER A 86 -15.12 13.56 -11.93
C SER A 86 -13.98 13.18 -11.00
N GLU A 87 -13.78 11.88 -10.76
CA GLU A 87 -12.55 11.41 -10.10
C GLU A 87 -11.34 11.96 -10.88
N PRO A 88 -10.36 12.58 -10.21
CA PRO A 88 -9.98 12.47 -8.78
C PRO A 88 -10.59 13.52 -7.81
N TYR A 89 -11.78 14.07 -8.08
CA TYR A 89 -12.50 15.02 -7.21
C TYR A 89 -11.65 16.25 -6.78
N THR A 90 -10.82 16.74 -7.70
CA THR A 90 -9.98 17.92 -7.47
C THR A 90 -10.83 19.18 -7.38
N ILE A 91 -10.61 19.96 -6.33
CA ILE A 91 -11.21 21.28 -6.13
C ILE A 91 -10.12 22.31 -5.86
N TYR A 92 -10.32 23.54 -6.32
CA TYR A 92 -9.34 24.62 -6.19
C TYR A 92 -9.79 25.67 -5.17
N PRO A 93 -8.85 26.30 -4.44
CA PRO A 93 -9.19 27.44 -3.59
C PRO A 93 -9.89 28.56 -4.38
N GLY A 94 -10.98 29.09 -3.85
CA GLY A 94 -11.86 30.06 -4.51
C GLY A 94 -13.02 29.44 -5.29
N GLN A 95 -13.02 28.12 -5.49
CA GLN A 95 -14.10 27.42 -6.19
C GLN A 95 -15.38 27.41 -5.33
N ALA A 96 -16.51 27.75 -5.93
CA ALA A 96 -17.81 27.64 -5.28
C ALA A 96 -18.35 26.21 -5.48
N LEU A 97 -18.64 25.50 -4.39
CA LEU A 97 -19.29 24.19 -4.40
C LEU A 97 -20.72 24.28 -3.91
N ARG A 98 -21.61 23.74 -4.72
CA ARG A 98 -23.03 23.58 -4.44
C ARG A 98 -23.22 22.41 -3.48
N LEU A 99 -23.63 22.69 -2.25
CA LEU A 99 -23.67 21.67 -1.19
C LEU A 99 -24.92 20.80 -1.21
N TYR A 100 -25.99 21.28 -1.85
CA TYR A 100 -27.25 20.55 -1.96
C TYR A 100 -27.82 20.72 -3.37
N PRO A 101 -28.51 19.70 -3.90
CA PRO A 101 -29.19 19.81 -5.17
C PRO A 101 -30.35 20.79 -4.95
N GLY A 102 -30.29 21.95 -5.61
CA GLY A 102 -31.49 22.77 -5.78
C GLY A 102 -32.48 21.93 -6.56
N GLY A 103 -33.65 21.65 -5.97
CA GLY A 103 -34.65 20.82 -6.62
C GLY A 103 -34.98 21.36 -8.01
N ALA A 104 -34.59 20.61 -9.04
CA ALA A 104 -35.27 20.53 -10.33
C ALA A 104 -34.62 19.44 -11.20
N THR A 105 -35.40 18.37 -11.35
CA THR A 105 -35.63 17.58 -12.57
C THR A 105 -34.48 16.83 -13.22
N ALA A 106 -34.57 15.50 -13.06
CA ALA A 106 -34.62 14.54 -14.15
C ALA A 106 -34.45 15.13 -15.57
N SER A 107 -33.38 14.73 -16.23
CA SER A 107 -33.43 14.46 -17.67
C SER A 107 -32.60 13.22 -17.98
N ARG A 108 -33.32 12.10 -17.95
CA ARG A 108 -33.10 10.91 -18.76
C ARG A 108 -34.47 10.63 -19.41
N PRO A 109 -34.63 10.03 -20.62
CA PRO A 109 -33.78 9.81 -21.82
C PRO A 109 -34.56 10.15 -23.15
N PRO A 110 -34.13 9.71 -24.35
CA PRO A 110 -34.41 8.33 -24.78
C PRO A 110 -33.21 7.65 -25.46
N ALA A 111 -32.96 6.40 -25.07
CA ALA A 111 -32.52 5.39 -26.02
C ALA A 111 -33.79 4.71 -26.54
N ALA A 112 -34.02 4.82 -27.85
CA ALA A 112 -34.89 3.98 -28.66
C ALA A 112 -34.20 3.83 -30.03
N GLY A 113 -34.01 2.66 -30.62
CA GLY A 113 -34.50 1.34 -30.24
C GLY A 113 -33.76 0.20 -30.95
N GLY A 114 -34.11 -1.00 -30.52
CA GLY A 114 -33.60 -2.27 -31.03
C GLY A 114 -33.83 -3.42 -30.05
N SER A 115 -35.11 -3.75 -29.80
CA SER A 115 -35.54 -5.04 -29.21
C SER A 115 -34.98 -6.18 -30.09
N THR A 116 -34.53 -7.33 -29.56
CA THR A 116 -35.39 -8.37 -28.98
C THR A 116 -34.60 -9.40 -28.15
N THR A 117 -35.09 -9.59 -26.92
CA THR A 117 -35.30 -10.87 -26.21
C THR A 117 -34.14 -11.88 -26.09
N THR A 118 -33.56 -11.97 -24.89
CA THR A 118 -33.31 -13.28 -24.27
C THR A 118 -33.46 -13.18 -22.75
N THR A 119 -34.22 -14.14 -22.23
CA THR A 119 -34.79 -14.28 -20.89
C THR A 119 -33.78 -14.34 -19.74
N THR A 120 -34.03 -13.45 -18.78
CA THR A 120 -33.85 -13.49 -17.32
C THR A 120 -33.39 -14.79 -16.64
N ARG A 121 -32.30 -14.68 -15.86
CA ARG A 121 -32.22 -15.25 -14.50
C ARG A 121 -31.46 -14.25 -13.61
N PRO A 122 -32.06 -13.69 -12.54
CA PRO A 122 -31.33 -12.85 -11.62
C PRO A 122 -30.51 -13.77 -10.71
N VAL A 123 -29.19 -13.78 -10.92
CA VAL A 123 -28.26 -14.26 -9.88
C VAL A 123 -27.91 -13.04 -9.04
N THR A 124 -28.42 -13.03 -7.81
CA THR A 124 -27.99 -12.14 -6.73
C THR A 124 -26.47 -12.26 -6.56
N GLN A 125 -25.71 -11.30 -7.08
CA GLN A 125 -24.28 -11.21 -6.85
C GLN A 125 -24.03 -10.44 -5.54
N PRO A 126 -23.29 -11.01 -4.58
CA PRO A 126 -22.98 -10.35 -3.31
C PRO A 126 -22.12 -9.09 -3.51
N THR A 127 -22.49 -8.01 -2.83
CA THR A 127 -21.79 -6.72 -2.82
C THR A 127 -20.40 -6.85 -2.21
N VAL A 128 -19.35 -6.85 -3.03
CA VAL A 128 -17.96 -6.80 -2.55
C VAL A 128 -17.60 -5.35 -2.22
N VAL A 129 -17.31 -5.10 -0.96
CA VAL A 129 -16.82 -3.80 -0.46
C VAL A 129 -15.49 -3.45 -1.13
N THR A 130 -15.47 -2.37 -1.91
CA THR A 130 -14.25 -1.89 -2.58
C THR A 130 -13.52 -0.92 -1.65
N PRO A 131 -12.25 -1.18 -1.25
CA PRO A 131 -11.49 -0.27 -0.39
C PRO A 131 -11.21 1.07 -1.09
N THR A 132 -11.27 2.17 -0.33
CA THR A 132 -10.93 3.51 -0.83
C THR A 132 -9.43 3.63 -1.12
N PRO A 133 -9.04 4.04 -2.33
CA PRO A 133 -7.63 4.18 -2.69
C PRO A 133 -6.97 5.33 -1.92
N VAL A 134 -5.77 5.08 -1.40
CA VAL A 134 -4.92 6.08 -0.74
C VAL A 134 -4.31 7.02 -1.78
N ASN A 135 -4.48 8.33 -1.59
CA ASN A 135 -3.86 9.34 -2.45
C ASN A 135 -2.38 9.49 -2.09
N SER A 136 -1.53 9.33 -3.09
CA SER A 136 -0.08 9.36 -2.97
C SER A 136 0.56 10.67 -3.43
N GLY A 137 -0.20 11.56 -4.06
CA GLY A 137 0.32 12.80 -4.66
C GLY A 137 1.21 12.59 -5.88
N ILE A 138 1.32 11.36 -6.38
CA ILE A 138 2.17 10.98 -7.50
C ILE A 138 1.29 10.71 -8.72
N GLY A 139 1.65 11.30 -9.87
CA GLY A 139 1.02 10.99 -11.15
C GLY A 139 1.45 9.61 -11.64
N TRP A 140 0.90 8.56 -11.03
CA TRP A 140 1.23 7.18 -11.36
C TRP A 140 0.86 6.85 -12.80
N ARG A 141 1.78 6.19 -13.49
CA ARG A 141 1.60 5.62 -14.81
C ARG A 141 2.01 4.16 -14.79
N TRP A 142 1.48 3.38 -15.74
CA TRP A 142 1.95 2.02 -15.93
C TRP A 142 3.43 2.01 -16.34
N PRO A 143 4.27 1.18 -15.70
CA PRO A 143 5.70 1.15 -15.98
C PRO A 143 6.06 0.36 -17.25
N ALA A 144 5.22 -0.57 -17.70
CA ALA A 144 5.41 -1.31 -18.94
C ALA A 144 4.04 -1.67 -19.54
N GLU A 145 3.98 -1.81 -20.86
CA GLU A 145 2.83 -2.37 -21.55
C GLU A 145 2.80 -3.91 -21.37
N GLY A 146 1.64 -4.49 -21.09
CA GLY A 146 1.55 -5.94 -20.94
C GLY A 146 0.30 -6.41 -20.21
N ALA A 147 0.02 -7.70 -20.30
CA ALA A 147 -1.09 -8.31 -19.57
C ALA A 147 -0.72 -8.48 -18.08
N LEU A 148 -1.68 -8.22 -17.19
CA LEU A 148 -1.53 -8.49 -15.76
C LEU A 148 -1.60 -10.00 -15.51
N VAL A 149 -0.46 -10.63 -15.20
CA VAL A 149 -0.35 -12.08 -14.95
C VAL A 149 -0.30 -12.42 -13.46
N GLY A 150 -0.02 -11.42 -12.62
CA GLY A 150 -0.02 -11.54 -11.17
C GLY A 150 -0.56 -10.28 -10.51
N ARG A 151 -1.27 -10.46 -9.41
CA ARG A 151 -1.87 -9.38 -8.63
C ARG A 151 -1.35 -9.41 -7.21
N PHE A 152 -1.34 -8.23 -6.60
CA PHE A 152 -1.06 -8.08 -5.19
C PHE A 152 -2.07 -8.86 -4.33
N VAL A 153 -1.56 -9.56 -3.31
CA VAL A 153 -2.38 -10.24 -2.30
C VAL A 153 -1.91 -9.79 -0.92
N ALA A 154 -2.79 -9.09 -0.20
CA ALA A 154 -2.49 -8.59 1.14
C ALA A 154 -2.17 -9.77 2.08
N GLY A 155 -1.03 -9.67 2.78
CA GLY A 155 -0.58 -10.69 3.74
C GLY A 155 0.24 -11.84 3.15
N GLU A 156 0.39 -11.93 1.82
CA GLU A 156 1.19 -13.00 1.19
C GLU A 156 2.58 -12.49 0.77
N ALA A 157 3.63 -12.90 1.50
CA ALA A 157 4.98 -12.35 1.35
C ALA A 157 5.58 -12.44 -0.07
N THR A 158 5.13 -13.40 -0.89
CA THR A 158 5.60 -13.60 -2.26
C THR A 158 4.76 -12.86 -3.30
N LYS A 159 3.63 -12.26 -2.92
CA LYS A 159 2.70 -11.52 -3.80
C LYS A 159 2.51 -10.07 -3.35
N GLN A 160 3.63 -9.40 -3.06
CA GLN A 160 3.67 -8.02 -2.60
C GLN A 160 3.65 -6.98 -3.74
N GLY A 161 3.41 -7.41 -4.98
CA GLY A 161 3.41 -6.55 -6.16
C GLY A 161 2.45 -7.02 -7.24
N VAL A 162 2.56 -6.40 -8.41
CA VAL A 162 1.84 -6.79 -9.63
C VAL A 162 2.84 -7.33 -10.63
N ASP A 163 2.48 -8.42 -11.30
CA ASP A 163 3.30 -9.02 -12.35
C ASP A 163 2.70 -8.68 -13.70
N ILE A 164 3.49 -8.02 -14.54
CA ILE A 164 3.12 -7.61 -15.89
C ILE A 164 3.92 -8.48 -16.87
N ALA A 165 3.22 -9.16 -17.78
CA ALA A 165 3.87 -9.92 -18.82
C ALA A 165 4.68 -8.98 -19.73
N GLY A 166 5.91 -9.36 -20.03
CA GLY A 166 6.79 -8.57 -20.91
C GLY A 166 7.77 -9.46 -21.66
N SER A 167 8.42 -8.86 -22.65
CA SER A 167 9.49 -9.48 -23.43
C SER A 167 10.87 -9.06 -22.91
N SER A 168 11.91 -9.87 -23.14
CA SER A 168 13.29 -9.48 -22.78
C SER A 168 13.70 -8.21 -23.54
N GLY A 169 14.32 -7.24 -22.86
CA GLY A 169 14.69 -5.96 -23.46
C GLY A 169 13.51 -4.99 -23.71
N GLN A 170 12.28 -5.34 -23.30
CA GLN A 170 11.16 -4.41 -23.35
C GLN A 170 11.44 -3.20 -22.44
N ALA A 171 11.15 -1.99 -22.94
CA ALA A 171 11.37 -0.78 -22.17
C ALA A 171 10.45 -0.74 -20.93
N VAL A 172 11.07 -0.50 -19.77
CA VAL A 172 10.37 -0.25 -18.50
C VAL A 172 10.61 1.20 -18.11
N ARG A 173 9.53 1.92 -17.79
CA ARG A 173 9.52 3.32 -17.37
C ARG A 173 9.20 3.43 -15.89
N ALA A 174 9.71 4.46 -15.25
CA ALA A 174 9.31 4.77 -13.88
C ALA A 174 7.81 5.10 -13.82
N ALA A 175 7.12 4.49 -12.87
CA ALA A 175 5.69 4.72 -12.63
C ALA A 175 5.40 6.15 -12.13
N GLY A 176 6.41 6.88 -11.62
CA GLY A 176 6.26 8.27 -11.22
C GLY A 176 7.60 9.00 -11.15
N PRO A 177 7.60 10.35 -11.03
CA PRO A 177 8.82 11.13 -10.82
C PRO A 177 9.44 10.80 -9.46
N GLY A 178 10.77 10.66 -9.39
CA GLY A 178 11.45 10.33 -8.15
C GLY A 178 12.97 10.18 -8.33
N VAL A 179 13.63 9.74 -7.27
CA VAL A 179 15.08 9.53 -7.21
C VAL A 179 15.37 8.04 -7.06
N VAL A 180 16.30 7.51 -7.87
CA VAL A 180 16.78 6.13 -7.73
C VAL A 180 17.57 6.01 -6.44
N VAL A 181 17.14 5.12 -5.54
CA VAL A 181 17.79 4.86 -4.25
C VAL A 181 18.46 3.50 -4.19
N TYR A 182 18.18 2.61 -5.15
CA TYR A 182 18.80 1.30 -5.27
C TYR A 182 18.87 0.84 -6.72
N SER A 183 19.97 0.18 -7.10
CA SER A 183 20.16 -0.50 -8.39
C SER A 183 21.10 -1.70 -8.20
N GLY A 184 20.63 -2.91 -8.50
CA GLY A 184 21.45 -4.13 -8.53
C GLY A 184 20.69 -5.40 -8.17
N ALA A 185 21.42 -6.51 -7.99
CA ALA A 185 20.87 -7.86 -7.75
C ALA A 185 20.99 -8.39 -6.30
N GLY A 186 21.19 -7.50 -5.32
CA GLY A 186 21.46 -7.87 -3.93
C GLY A 186 20.23 -8.33 -3.13
N LEU A 187 19.02 -8.22 -3.69
CA LEU A 187 17.77 -8.64 -3.03
C LEU A 187 17.30 -9.99 -3.60
N VAL A 188 17.40 -11.02 -2.76
CA VAL A 188 17.02 -12.40 -3.11
C VAL A 188 15.56 -12.45 -3.58
N GLY A 189 15.33 -13.11 -4.71
CA GLY A 189 14.01 -13.29 -5.30
C GLY A 189 13.56 -12.19 -6.27
N TYR A 190 14.23 -11.03 -6.32
CA TYR A 190 13.86 -9.92 -7.22
C TYR A 190 14.71 -9.82 -8.50
N GLY A 191 15.82 -10.56 -8.58
CA GLY A 191 16.78 -10.42 -9.68
C GLY A 191 17.40 -9.02 -9.71
N GLU A 192 17.71 -8.50 -10.90
CA GLU A 192 18.07 -7.10 -11.08
C GLU A 192 16.91 -6.19 -10.69
N LEU A 193 17.15 -5.33 -9.71
CA LEU A 193 16.14 -4.53 -9.05
C LEU A 193 16.54 -3.06 -9.05
N ILE A 194 15.58 -2.21 -9.40
CA ILE A 194 15.68 -0.75 -9.27
C ILE A 194 14.60 -0.28 -8.30
N ILE A 195 14.97 0.55 -7.32
CA ILE A 195 14.01 1.17 -6.39
C ILE A 195 14.06 2.69 -6.55
N ILE A 196 12.90 3.31 -6.74
CA ILE A 196 12.74 4.76 -6.87
C ILE A 196 11.95 5.28 -5.67
N LYS A 197 12.55 6.21 -4.92
CA LYS A 197 11.85 6.98 -3.87
C LYS A 197 11.15 8.16 -4.54
N HIS A 198 9.84 8.28 -4.33
CA HIS A 198 9.05 9.38 -4.87
C HIS A 198 8.86 10.49 -3.83
N ASN A 199 8.64 10.11 -2.58
CA ASN A 199 8.56 11.00 -1.42
C ASN A 199 8.77 10.17 -0.13
N ASP A 200 8.47 10.73 1.04
CA ASP A 200 8.71 10.07 2.33
C ASP A 200 7.78 8.89 2.63
N GLN A 201 6.66 8.78 1.92
CA GLN A 201 5.65 7.73 2.15
C GLN A 201 5.58 6.70 1.01
N TRP A 202 6.16 7.00 -0.15
CA TRP A 202 5.97 6.20 -1.37
C TRP A 202 7.29 5.90 -2.08
N LEU A 203 7.48 4.61 -2.36
CA LEU A 203 8.54 4.07 -3.19
C LEU A 203 7.93 3.11 -4.22
N SER A 204 8.61 2.94 -5.36
CA SER A 204 8.32 1.89 -6.32
C SER A 204 9.55 1.04 -6.55
N ALA A 205 9.34 -0.25 -6.81
CA ALA A 205 10.40 -1.22 -7.05
C ALA A 205 10.11 -2.00 -8.34
N TYR A 206 11.14 -2.16 -9.18
CA TYR A 206 11.07 -2.85 -10.48
C TYR A 206 12.10 -3.97 -10.47
N GLY A 207 11.63 -5.21 -10.33
CA GLY A 207 12.46 -6.41 -10.36
C GLY A 207 12.45 -7.08 -11.72
N HIS A 208 13.34 -8.06 -11.89
CA HIS A 208 13.48 -8.88 -13.10
C HIS A 208 13.78 -8.09 -14.40
N ASN A 209 14.41 -6.93 -14.29
CA ASN A 209 14.84 -6.15 -15.45
C ASN A 209 16.03 -6.81 -16.16
N ARG A 210 16.00 -6.90 -17.49
CA ARG A 210 17.02 -7.56 -18.32
C ARG A 210 17.07 -7.04 -19.75
#